data_AF-A0A6J4HZV2-F1
#
_entry.id   AF-A0A6J4HZV2-F1
#
_cell.length_a   1.000
_cell.length_b   1.000
_cell.length_c   1.000
_cell.angle_alpha   90.00
_cell.angle_beta   90.00
_cell.angle_gamma   90.00
#
_symmetry.space_group_name_H-M   'P 1'
#
loop_
_entity.id
_entity.type
_entity.pdbx_description
1 polymer ?
#
loop_
_entity_poly.entity_id
_entity_poly.type
_entity_poly.pdbx_seq_one_letter_code
_entity_poly.pdbx_strand_id
1 'polypeptide(L)'
;MPFAVGDFVREKGFITRLIGVINRPASYLEGALGFRAGRLKQGWMLLALKEAVAPEEFAFAGYSQSSGGETVARTPSGAELRTRIDAVARAESTDADARLGTGYGLLKRQVADSFALSGPERIVKVVPHMPHMSAMPPDEQYPPGAGLPQWVLLKPKLFVVAAVVGSGEQHAGGGGGDFPVSAFWVDPALAKTV
;
A
#
# COMPACT_ATOMS: atom_id res chain seq x y z
N MET A 1 0.11 22.30 6.41
CA MET A 1 0.97 22.73 5.28
C MET A 1 0.93 21.62 4.24
N PRO A 2 0.96 21.92 2.93
CA PRO A 2 1.17 20.87 1.94
C PRO A 2 2.56 20.27 2.14
N PHE A 3 2.68 18.94 2.08
CA PHE A 3 3.98 18.28 2.15
C PHE A 3 4.74 18.49 0.84
N ALA A 4 6.06 18.66 0.93
CA ALA A 4 6.98 18.77 -0.20
C ALA A 4 7.74 17.46 -0.43
N VAL A 5 8.29 17.29 -1.63
CA VAL A 5 9.20 16.16 -1.91
C VAL A 5 10.40 16.23 -0.97
N GLY A 6 10.73 15.09 -0.35
CA GLY A 6 11.79 14.98 0.67
C GLY A 6 11.29 15.10 2.11
N ASP A 7 10.06 15.57 2.34
CA ASP A 7 9.49 15.59 3.69
C ASP A 7 9.30 14.19 4.26
N PHE A 8 9.45 14.08 5.57
CA PHE A 8 9.21 12.84 6.30
C PHE A 8 7.84 12.87 6.98
N VAL A 9 7.07 11.80 6.82
CA VAL A 9 5.72 11.66 7.38
C VAL A 9 5.52 10.30 8.03
N ARG A 10 4.76 10.25 9.13
CA ARG A 10 4.36 8.99 9.77
C ARG A 10 2.94 8.63 9.35
N GLU A 11 2.78 7.52 8.65
CA GLU A 11 1.52 7.12 8.04
C GLU A 11 1.22 5.64 8.25
N LYS A 12 -0.07 5.28 8.20
CA LYS A 12 -0.57 3.88 8.29
C LYS A 12 -1.58 3.58 7.19
N GLY A 13 -2.14 2.36 7.18
CA GLY A 13 -3.15 1.96 6.21
C GLY A 13 -2.55 1.30 4.96
N PHE A 14 -3.24 1.38 3.83
CA PHE A 14 -2.89 0.63 2.63
C PHE A 14 -1.52 1.03 2.05
N ILE A 15 -0.73 0.01 1.74
CA ILE A 15 0.56 0.07 1.06
C ILE A 15 0.58 -0.94 -0.09
N THR A 16 1.44 -0.70 -1.08
CA THR A 16 1.65 -1.58 -2.24
C THR A 16 3.12 -1.49 -2.68
N ARG A 17 3.48 -2.12 -3.81
CA ARG A 17 4.83 -2.09 -4.39
C ARG A 17 4.96 -1.03 -5.48
N LEU A 18 6.10 -0.35 -5.51
CA LEU A 18 6.38 0.75 -6.44
C LEU A 18 6.24 0.34 -7.91
N ILE A 19 6.64 -0.89 -8.27
CA ILE A 19 6.52 -1.43 -9.64
C ILE A 19 5.08 -1.46 -10.16
N GLY A 20 4.09 -1.57 -9.26
CA GLY A 20 2.68 -1.48 -9.60
C GLY A 20 2.19 -0.04 -9.82
N VAL A 21 2.97 0.95 -9.38
CA VAL A 21 2.57 2.37 -9.36
C VAL A 21 3.28 3.19 -10.45
N ILE A 22 4.57 2.94 -10.69
CA ILE A 22 5.36 3.70 -11.67
C ILE A 22 4.81 3.54 -13.09
N ASN A 23 4.90 4.61 -13.88
CA ASN A 23 4.47 4.61 -15.28
C ASN A 23 3.00 4.21 -15.49
N ARG A 24 2.16 4.45 -14.48
CA ARG A 24 0.72 4.22 -14.57
C ARG A 24 -0.05 5.53 -14.54
N PRO A 25 -1.07 5.68 -15.40
CA PRO A 25 -1.96 6.83 -15.33
C PRO A 25 -2.83 6.78 -14.07
N ALA A 26 -3.27 7.95 -13.60
CA ALA A 26 -4.13 8.07 -12.41
C ALA A 26 -5.39 7.19 -12.49
N SER A 27 -6.03 7.11 -13.65
CA SER A 27 -7.23 6.26 -13.86
C SER A 27 -6.94 4.77 -13.67
N TYR A 28 -5.78 4.30 -14.10
CA TYR A 28 -5.37 2.92 -13.87
C TYR A 28 -5.13 2.69 -12.38
N LEU A 29 -4.43 3.60 -11.70
CA LEU A 29 -4.17 3.48 -10.26
C LEU A 29 -5.45 3.51 -9.43
N GLU A 30 -6.44 4.31 -9.81
CA GLU A 30 -7.75 4.31 -9.18
C GLU A 30 -8.40 2.93 -9.25
N GLY A 31 -8.49 2.36 -10.45
CA GLY A 31 -9.02 1.01 -10.63
C GLY A 31 -8.16 -0.08 -10.00
N ALA A 32 -6.84 0.06 -9.98
CA ALA A 32 -5.94 -0.96 -9.47
C ALA A 32 -5.83 -0.96 -7.94
N LEU A 33 -5.96 0.19 -7.30
CA LEU A 33 -5.82 0.36 -5.85
C LEU A 33 -7.16 0.47 -5.12
N GLY A 34 -8.27 0.51 -5.85
CA GLY A 34 -9.61 0.65 -5.28
C GLY A 34 -9.86 2.08 -4.78
N PHE A 35 -9.56 3.09 -5.59
CA PHE A 35 -10.04 4.46 -5.38
C PHE A 35 -11.20 4.76 -6.33
N ARG A 36 -12.12 5.62 -5.90
CA ARG A 36 -13.14 6.18 -6.80
C ARG A 36 -12.51 6.80 -8.05
N ALA A 37 -13.15 6.58 -9.19
CA ALA A 37 -12.77 7.24 -10.44
C ALA A 37 -12.70 8.77 -10.29
N GLY A 38 -11.63 9.37 -10.80
CA GLY A 38 -11.33 10.79 -10.76
C GLY A 38 -10.75 11.31 -9.45
N ARG A 39 -10.58 10.47 -8.41
CA ARG A 39 -10.02 10.88 -7.12
C ARG A 39 -8.54 11.26 -7.19
N LEU A 40 -7.73 10.50 -7.93
CA LEU A 40 -6.32 10.77 -8.16
C LEU A 40 -6.09 11.84 -9.24
N LYS A 41 -7.09 12.09 -10.10
CA LYS A 41 -7.01 13.19 -11.09
C LYS A 41 -6.81 14.57 -10.46
N GLN A 42 -7.17 14.76 -9.20
CA GLN A 42 -7.00 16.04 -8.47
C GLN A 42 -5.60 16.19 -7.86
N GLY A 43 -4.70 15.27 -8.15
CA GLY A 43 -3.36 15.20 -7.58
C GLY A 43 -3.28 14.26 -6.39
N TRP A 44 -2.07 13.79 -6.13
CA TRP A 44 -1.77 12.79 -5.12
C TRP A 44 -0.28 12.79 -4.77
N MET A 45 0.05 12.22 -3.62
CA MET A 45 1.42 12.04 -3.17
C MET A 45 1.81 10.56 -3.21
N LEU A 46 3.06 10.31 -3.61
CA LEU A 46 3.71 9.01 -3.49
C LEU A 46 4.61 9.03 -2.26
N LEU A 47 4.27 8.23 -1.26
CA LEU A 47 5.08 8.07 -0.06
C LEU A 47 5.88 6.79 -0.17
N ALA A 48 7.18 6.84 0.09
CA ALA A 48 8.06 5.69 0.02
C ALA A 48 8.56 5.29 1.41
N LEU A 49 8.37 4.02 1.77
CA LEU A 49 8.65 3.52 3.12
C LEU A 49 10.14 3.64 3.46
N LYS A 50 10.45 4.00 4.71
CA LYS A 50 11.82 4.20 5.22
C LYS A 50 12.18 3.33 6.43
N GLU A 51 11.22 2.58 6.96
CA GLU A 51 11.41 1.68 8.11
C GLU A 51 10.97 0.26 7.73
N ALA A 52 11.65 -0.75 8.27
CA ALA A 52 11.21 -2.13 8.15
C ALA A 52 9.83 -2.35 8.82
N VAL A 53 9.08 -3.32 8.33
CA VAL A 53 7.75 -3.69 8.84
C VAL A 53 7.84 -5.11 9.34
N ALA A 54 7.60 -5.29 10.64
CA ALA A 54 7.56 -6.61 11.24
C ALA A 54 6.27 -7.36 10.85
N PRO A 55 6.27 -8.70 10.92
CA PRO A 55 5.11 -9.53 10.58
C PRO A 55 3.82 -9.08 11.26
N GLU A 56 3.87 -8.69 12.53
CA GLU A 56 2.73 -8.25 13.33
C GLU A 56 2.26 -6.80 13.05
N GLU A 57 2.97 -6.06 12.20
CA GLU A 57 2.70 -4.64 11.94
C GLU A 57 1.89 -4.39 10.67
N PHE A 58 1.55 -5.44 9.93
CA PHE A 58 0.65 -5.35 8.79
C PHE A 58 -0.45 -6.43 8.83
N ALA A 59 -1.43 -6.34 7.94
CA ALA A 59 -2.41 -7.38 7.66
C ALA A 59 -2.53 -7.58 6.14
N PHE A 60 -2.92 -8.78 5.70
CA PHE A 60 -3.25 -8.99 4.30
C PHE A 60 -4.55 -8.27 3.95
N ALA A 61 -4.47 -7.37 2.97
CA ALA A 61 -5.65 -6.80 2.32
C ALA A 61 -6.02 -7.52 1.02
N GLY A 62 -5.16 -8.45 0.58
CA GLY A 62 -5.35 -9.20 -0.66
C GLY A 62 -5.14 -8.34 -1.90
N TYR A 63 -5.95 -8.61 -2.92
CA TYR A 63 -6.10 -7.75 -4.08
C TYR A 63 -7.25 -6.78 -3.82
N SER A 64 -7.18 -5.61 -4.44
CA SER A 64 -8.18 -4.54 -4.30
C SER A 64 -9.63 -4.97 -4.62
N GLN A 65 -9.87 -6.17 -5.16
CA GLN A 65 -11.20 -6.77 -5.39
C GLN A 65 -12.10 -6.88 -4.13
N SER A 66 -11.52 -6.66 -2.97
CA SER A 66 -12.19 -6.66 -1.67
C SER A 66 -12.18 -5.25 -1.09
N SER A 67 -13.31 -4.53 -1.15
CA SER A 67 -13.46 -3.24 -0.44
C SER A 67 -13.06 -3.44 1.04
N GLY A 68 -12.06 -2.70 1.50
CA GLY A 68 -11.56 -2.80 2.88
C GLY A 68 -10.79 -4.10 3.24
N GLY A 69 -10.45 -4.95 2.27
CA GLY A 69 -9.82 -6.25 2.52
C GLY A 69 -10.79 -7.33 3.04
N GLU A 70 -12.08 -7.16 2.76
CA GLU A 70 -13.15 -8.11 3.11
C GLU A 70 -13.47 -9.04 1.94
N THR A 71 -13.51 -10.35 2.20
CA THR A 71 -14.08 -11.34 1.28
C THR A 71 -15.48 -11.71 1.71
N VAL A 72 -16.32 -12.06 0.74
CA VAL A 72 -17.68 -12.58 1.00
C VAL A 72 -17.60 -14.10 1.01
N ALA A 73 -17.73 -14.71 2.18
CA ALA A 73 -17.89 -16.15 2.31
C ALA A 73 -19.37 -16.50 2.29
N ARG A 74 -19.80 -17.36 1.35
CA ARG A 74 -21.15 -17.90 1.35
C ARG A 74 -21.20 -19.15 2.23
N THR A 75 -22.01 -19.09 3.29
CA THR A 75 -22.25 -20.24 4.17
C THR A 75 -23.01 -21.35 3.44
N PRO A 76 -22.98 -22.61 3.92
CA PRO A 76 -23.82 -23.69 3.38
C PRO A 76 -25.32 -23.38 3.40
N SER A 77 -25.76 -22.50 4.31
CA SER A 77 -27.13 -21.96 4.40
C SER A 77 -27.46 -20.85 3.38
N GLY A 78 -26.49 -20.45 2.54
CA GLY A 78 -26.66 -19.39 1.55
C GLY A 78 -26.49 -17.96 2.08
N ALA A 79 -26.32 -17.77 3.39
CA ALA A 79 -26.04 -16.46 3.99
C ALA A 79 -24.61 -16.00 3.63
N GLU A 80 -24.48 -14.71 3.29
CA GLU A 80 -23.21 -14.06 2.97
C GLU A 80 -22.59 -13.46 4.24
N LEU A 81 -21.40 -13.93 4.61
CA LEU A 81 -20.61 -13.37 5.70
C LEU A 81 -19.44 -12.58 5.13
N ARG A 82 -19.34 -11.31 5.49
CA ARG A 82 -18.15 -10.50 5.20
C ARG A 82 -17.07 -10.83 6.23
N THR A 83 -15.95 -11.35 5.78
CA THR A 83 -14.81 -11.73 6.64
C THR A 83 -13.55 -11.10 6.09
N ARG A 84 -12.69 -10.55 6.96
CA ARG A 84 -11.38 -10.06 6.51
C ARG A 84 -10.55 -11.22 5.95
N ILE A 85 -9.87 -11.00 4.82
CA ILE A 85 -9.00 -12.00 4.19
C ILE A 85 -7.97 -12.54 5.20
N ASP A 86 -7.42 -11.65 6.02
CA ASP A 86 -6.47 -11.99 7.08
C ASP A 86 -7.04 -12.94 8.15
N ALA A 87 -8.34 -12.82 8.46
CA ALA A 87 -9.02 -13.69 9.41
C ALA A 87 -9.28 -15.08 8.82
N VAL A 88 -9.58 -15.17 7.52
CA VAL A 88 -9.71 -16.46 6.81
C VAL A 88 -8.36 -17.18 6.81
N ALA A 89 -7.29 -16.50 6.38
CA ALA A 89 -5.95 -17.08 6.34
C ALA A 89 -5.46 -17.52 7.73
N ARG A 90 -5.85 -16.79 8.79
CA ARG A 90 -5.57 -17.19 10.17
C ARG A 90 -6.38 -18.41 10.62
N ALA A 91 -7.66 -18.50 10.24
CA ALA A 91 -8.54 -19.60 10.60
C ALA A 91 -8.15 -20.94 9.96
N GLU A 92 -7.47 -20.89 8.81
CA GLU A 92 -6.89 -22.07 8.15
C GLU A 92 -5.60 -22.57 8.82
N SER A 93 -4.99 -21.76 9.70
CA SER A 93 -3.77 -22.14 10.42
C SER A 93 -4.11 -23.03 11.61
N THR A 94 -3.45 -24.18 11.73
CA THR A 94 -3.66 -25.09 12.86
C THR A 94 -2.91 -24.63 14.13
N ASP A 95 -3.30 -25.15 15.30
CA ASP A 95 -2.55 -24.93 16.54
C ASP A 95 -1.11 -25.46 16.46
N ALA A 96 -0.90 -26.54 15.70
CA ALA A 96 0.43 -27.05 15.42
C ALA A 96 1.25 -26.05 14.60
N ASP A 97 0.63 -25.37 13.63
CA ASP A 97 1.30 -24.34 12.84
C ASP A 97 1.73 -23.14 13.67
N ALA A 98 0.86 -22.70 14.58
CA ALA A 98 1.17 -21.60 15.49
C ALA A 98 2.38 -21.93 16.38
N ARG A 99 2.48 -23.17 16.88
CA ARG A 99 3.60 -23.63 17.73
C ARG A 99 4.91 -23.79 16.97
N LEU A 100 4.84 -24.30 15.74
CA LEU A 100 6.01 -24.53 14.90
C LEU A 100 6.44 -23.26 14.13
N GLY A 101 5.63 -22.20 14.20
CA GLY A 101 5.84 -20.99 13.43
C GLY A 101 5.65 -21.18 11.93
N THR A 102 4.87 -22.20 11.52
CA THR A 102 4.49 -22.51 10.14
C THR A 102 3.14 -21.86 9.79
N GLY A 103 2.52 -22.26 8.68
CA GLY A 103 1.22 -21.74 8.26
C GLY A 103 1.20 -20.22 8.09
N TYR A 104 0.18 -19.57 8.67
CA TYR A 104 -0.02 -18.13 8.56
C TYR A 104 1.15 -17.31 9.14
N GLY A 105 1.77 -17.77 10.22
CA GLY A 105 2.91 -17.09 10.86
C GLY A 105 4.17 -17.08 9.99
N LEU A 106 4.42 -18.16 9.24
CA LEU A 106 5.53 -18.25 8.28
C LEU A 106 5.26 -17.37 7.06
N LEU A 107 4.03 -17.41 6.53
CA LEU A 107 3.63 -16.58 5.40
C LEU A 107 3.81 -15.09 5.70
N LYS A 108 3.38 -14.65 6.88
CA LYS A 108 3.54 -13.26 7.34
C LYS A 108 5.01 -12.84 7.44
N ARG A 109 5.89 -13.74 7.90
CA ARG A 109 7.35 -13.53 7.93
C ARG A 109 7.93 -13.41 6.53
N GLN A 110 7.65 -14.37 5.65
CA GLN A 110 8.14 -14.34 4.26
C GLN A 110 7.71 -13.07 3.52
N VAL A 111 6.47 -12.61 3.75
CA VAL A 111 5.99 -11.37 3.15
C VAL A 111 6.66 -10.14 3.76
N ALA A 112 6.83 -10.09 5.09
CA ALA A 112 7.60 -9.02 5.74
C ALA A 112 9.02 -8.93 5.19
N ASP A 113 9.71 -10.07 5.06
CA ASP A 113 11.07 -10.17 4.55
C ASP A 113 11.16 -9.75 3.07
N SER A 114 10.07 -9.88 2.31
CA SER A 114 9.98 -9.43 0.91
C SER A 114 9.81 -7.91 0.76
N PHE A 115 9.53 -7.17 1.84
CA PHE A 115 9.30 -5.74 1.76
C PHE A 115 10.61 -4.99 1.56
N ALA A 116 10.85 -4.58 0.32
CA ALA A 116 12.02 -3.78 -0.03
C ALA A 116 11.85 -2.31 0.39
N LEU A 117 12.95 -1.70 0.84
CA LEU A 117 13.04 -0.25 1.12
C LEU A 117 13.66 0.54 -0.05
N SER A 118 14.03 -0.13 -1.14
CA SER A 118 14.64 0.46 -2.33
C SER A 118 14.28 -0.33 -3.59
N GLY A 119 14.59 0.23 -4.76
CA GLY A 119 14.33 -0.39 -6.06
C GLY A 119 12.84 -0.47 -6.45
N PRO A 120 12.53 -1.18 -7.55
CA PRO A 120 11.16 -1.30 -8.08
C PRO A 120 10.19 -2.01 -7.13
N GLU A 121 10.67 -2.94 -6.31
CA GLU A 121 9.83 -3.67 -5.33
C GLU A 121 9.57 -2.87 -4.05
N ARG A 122 10.07 -1.63 -3.96
CA ARG A 122 9.96 -0.80 -2.77
C ARG A 122 8.51 -0.63 -2.33
N ILE A 123 8.27 -0.71 -1.02
CA ILE A 123 6.96 -0.43 -0.45
C ILE A 123 6.63 1.06 -0.50
N VAL A 124 5.44 1.35 -1.02
CA VAL A 124 4.92 2.71 -1.18
C VAL A 124 3.47 2.82 -0.76
N LYS A 125 3.04 4.07 -0.53
CA LYS A 125 1.65 4.45 -0.26
C LYS A 125 1.25 5.57 -1.21
N VAL A 126 0.10 5.39 -1.86
CA VAL A 126 -0.52 6.43 -2.71
C VAL A 126 -1.52 7.19 -1.84
N VAL A 127 -1.37 8.51 -1.75
CA VAL A 127 -2.21 9.38 -0.92
C VAL A 127 -2.90 10.42 -1.82
N PRO A 128 -4.20 10.30 -2.09
CA PRO A 128 -4.94 11.33 -2.82
C PRO A 128 -4.91 12.67 -2.08
N HIS A 129 -4.82 13.79 -2.81
CA HIS A 129 -5.02 15.11 -2.20
C HIS A 129 -6.46 15.31 -1.71
N MET A 130 -7.43 14.73 -2.43
CA MET A 130 -8.82 14.76 -2.01
C MET A 130 -9.01 13.94 -0.71
N PRO A 131 -9.47 14.58 0.39
CA PRO A 131 -9.71 13.88 1.64
C PRO A 131 -10.86 12.88 1.51
N HIS A 132 -10.96 11.97 2.48
CA HIS A 132 -12.13 11.12 2.64
C HIS A 132 -13.40 11.96 2.85
N MET A 133 -14.46 11.63 2.12
CA MET A 133 -15.75 12.34 2.19
C MET A 133 -16.68 11.59 3.12
N SER A 134 -16.87 12.04 4.36
CA SER A 134 -17.70 11.32 5.35
C SER A 134 -19.17 11.14 4.91
N ALA A 135 -19.66 12.01 4.04
CA ALA A 135 -21.01 11.93 3.47
C ALA A 135 -21.19 10.84 2.39
N MET A 136 -20.11 10.18 1.95
CA MET A 136 -20.15 9.16 0.90
C MET A 136 -19.92 7.77 1.50
N PRO A 137 -20.68 6.73 1.10
CA PRO A 137 -20.44 5.36 1.56
C PRO A 137 -19.01 4.89 1.27
N PRO A 138 -18.40 4.07 2.16
CA PRO A 138 -17.05 3.54 1.95
C PRO A 138 -16.88 2.80 0.62
N ASP A 139 -17.86 1.97 0.24
CA ASP A 139 -17.82 1.16 -0.99
C ASP A 139 -17.86 2.02 -2.26
N GLU A 140 -18.40 3.24 -2.20
CA GLU A 140 -18.36 4.21 -3.31
C GLU A 140 -17.04 4.98 -3.37
N GLN A 141 -16.41 5.22 -2.21
CA GLN A 141 -15.10 5.90 -2.14
C GLN A 141 -13.94 4.95 -2.46
N TYR A 142 -14.13 3.66 -2.18
CA TYR A 142 -13.14 2.60 -2.33
C TYR A 142 -13.77 1.36 -2.99
N PRO A 143 -14.13 1.45 -4.28
CA PRO A 143 -14.69 0.32 -5.00
C PRO A 143 -13.68 -0.84 -5.10
N PRO A 144 -14.14 -2.09 -5.28
CA PRO A 144 -13.29 -3.21 -5.64
C PRO A 144 -12.37 -2.86 -6.82
N GLY A 145 -11.06 -2.93 -6.62
CA GLY A 145 -10.05 -2.73 -7.64
C GLY A 145 -9.57 -4.02 -8.32
N ALA A 146 -8.64 -3.86 -9.28
CA ALA A 146 -8.40 -4.85 -10.33
C ALA A 146 -7.04 -5.59 -10.32
N GLY A 147 -6.26 -5.59 -9.22
CA GLY A 147 -5.21 -6.61 -9.08
C GLY A 147 -3.79 -6.20 -8.65
N LEU A 148 -3.60 -5.05 -7.98
CA LEU A 148 -2.33 -4.84 -7.27
C LEU A 148 -2.38 -5.46 -5.88
N PRO A 149 -1.34 -6.21 -5.46
CA PRO A 149 -1.21 -6.66 -4.09
C PRO A 149 -1.19 -5.48 -3.12
N GLN A 150 -2.00 -5.57 -2.07
CA GLN A 150 -2.08 -4.57 -1.03
C GLN A 150 -1.95 -5.20 0.36
N TRP A 151 -1.35 -4.43 1.25
CA TRP A 151 -1.25 -4.74 2.68
C TRP A 151 -1.70 -3.53 3.47
N VAL A 152 -2.21 -3.76 4.68
CA VAL A 152 -2.61 -2.68 5.58
C VAL A 152 -1.58 -2.58 6.69
N LEU A 153 -0.88 -1.46 6.80
CA LEU A 153 -0.07 -1.15 7.97
C LEU A 153 -0.98 -0.88 9.18
N LEU A 154 -0.78 -1.66 10.24
CA LEU A 154 -1.54 -1.58 11.49
C LEU A 154 -1.00 -0.48 12.41
N LYS A 155 0.30 -0.17 12.30
CA LYS A 155 0.98 0.89 13.04
C LYS A 155 1.54 1.95 12.08
N PRO A 156 1.60 3.23 12.48
CA PRO A 156 2.26 4.26 11.69
C PRO A 156 3.75 3.95 11.47
N LYS A 157 4.20 4.06 10.22
CA LYS A 157 5.60 3.90 9.81
C LYS A 157 6.12 5.18 9.19
N LEU A 158 7.43 5.38 9.22
CA LEU A 158 8.08 6.52 8.58
C LEU A 158 8.15 6.34 7.06
N PHE A 159 7.71 7.37 6.34
CA PHE A 159 7.82 7.50 4.90
C PHE A 159 8.56 8.79 4.56
N VAL A 160 9.13 8.81 3.35
CA VAL A 160 9.53 10.05 2.66
C VAL A 160 8.54 10.35 1.54
N VAL A 161 8.20 11.62 1.34
CA VAL A 161 7.43 12.06 0.17
C VAL A 161 8.34 11.96 -1.05
N ALA A 162 8.12 10.93 -1.86
CA ALA A 162 8.93 10.65 -3.05
C ALA A 162 8.47 11.46 -4.27
N ALA A 163 7.18 11.76 -4.36
CA ALA A 163 6.61 12.61 -5.40
C ALA A 163 5.33 13.31 -4.92
N VAL A 164 5.12 14.52 -5.41
CA VAL A 164 3.82 15.20 -5.40
C VAL A 164 3.39 15.31 -6.86
N VAL A 165 2.30 14.66 -7.20
CA VAL A 165 1.79 14.56 -8.58
C VAL A 165 0.62 15.51 -8.73
N GLY A 166 0.71 16.40 -9.71
CA GLY A 166 -0.30 17.41 -10.00
C GLY A 166 -1.58 16.82 -10.60
N SER A 167 -2.54 17.71 -10.83
CA SER A 167 -3.82 17.34 -11.44
C SER A 167 -3.62 16.81 -12.86
N GLY A 168 -4.08 15.59 -13.13
CA GLY A 168 -3.96 14.95 -14.45
C GLY A 168 -2.56 14.43 -14.80
N GLU A 169 -1.57 14.61 -13.93
CA GLU A 169 -0.22 14.12 -14.14
C GLU A 169 -0.06 12.64 -13.74
N GLN A 170 1.02 12.03 -14.23
CA GLN A 170 1.42 10.66 -13.86
C GLN A 170 2.82 10.67 -13.28
N HIS A 171 3.10 9.73 -12.37
CA HIS A 171 4.45 9.50 -11.91
C HIS A 171 5.19 8.59 -12.91
N ALA A 172 6.03 9.17 -13.77
CA ALA A 172 6.78 8.46 -14.82
C ALA A 172 7.93 7.58 -14.29
N GLY A 173 8.12 7.48 -12.96
CA GLY A 173 9.34 6.93 -12.40
C GLY A 173 10.55 7.85 -12.64
N GLY A 174 11.62 7.60 -11.90
CA GLY A 174 12.74 8.55 -11.80
C GLY A 174 12.46 9.62 -10.74
N GLY A 175 13.47 9.88 -9.89
CA GLY A 175 13.46 11.08 -9.04
C GLY A 175 13.23 12.30 -9.93
N GLY A 176 12.32 13.18 -9.51
CA GLY A 176 11.68 14.18 -10.36
C GLY A 176 12.63 14.96 -11.27
N GLY A 177 12.17 15.18 -12.51
CA GLY A 177 12.80 16.07 -13.47
C GLY A 177 12.71 17.52 -12.99
N ASP A 178 13.85 18.00 -12.49
CA ASP A 178 14.40 19.36 -12.49
C ASP A 178 15.62 19.44 -11.55
N PHE A 179 15.91 18.36 -10.82
CA PHE A 179 17.20 18.14 -10.18
C PHE A 179 18.01 17.08 -10.95
N PRO A 180 19.33 17.26 -11.12
CA PRO A 180 20.19 16.24 -11.66
C PRO A 180 20.35 15.16 -10.59
N VAL A 181 19.36 14.28 -10.44
CA VAL A 181 19.55 13.04 -9.68
C VAL A 181 19.76 11.95 -10.72
N SER A 182 20.99 11.87 -11.21
CA SER A 182 21.47 10.63 -11.81
C SER A 182 21.29 9.50 -10.79
N ALA A 183 20.82 8.36 -11.30
CA ALA A 183 21.03 7.01 -10.79
C ALA A 183 21.22 6.83 -9.27
N PHE A 184 20.29 6.09 -8.66
CA PHE A 184 20.34 5.66 -7.25
C PHE A 184 20.22 6.80 -6.25
N TRP A 185 19.00 7.02 -5.74
CA TRP A 185 18.83 7.72 -4.48
C TRP A 185 19.53 6.91 -3.37
N VAL A 186 20.71 7.36 -2.96
CA VAL A 186 21.46 6.80 -1.82
C VAL A 186 20.73 7.18 -0.54
N ASP A 187 20.51 6.21 0.34
CA ASP A 187 19.92 6.49 1.64
C ASP A 187 20.79 7.50 2.41
N PRO A 188 20.27 8.67 2.84
CA PRO A 188 21.04 9.62 3.64
C PRO A 188 21.49 9.03 4.99
N ALA A 189 20.89 7.93 5.45
CA ALA A 189 21.39 7.16 6.58
C ALA A 189 22.66 6.34 6.27
N LEU A 190 22.90 6.00 4.99
CA LEU A 190 24.09 5.29 4.51
C LEU A 190 25.18 6.24 3.98
N ALA A 191 24.86 7.52 3.79
CA ALA A 191 25.81 8.53 3.30
C ALA A 191 26.81 9.01 4.37
N LYS A 192 26.76 8.47 5.60
CA LYS A 192 27.67 8.80 6.72
C LYS A 192 28.64 7.66 7.04
N THR A 193 29.36 7.18 6.04
CA THR A 193 30.57 6.37 6.27
C THR A 193 31.49 6.54 5.07
N VAL A 194 32.25 7.65 5.10
CA VAL A 194 33.53 7.80 4.39
C VAL A 194 34.46 8.51 5.36
#